data_AF-A0A4V3FNU1-F1
#
_entry.id   AF-A0A4V3FNU1-F1
#
_cell.length_a   1.000
_cell.length_b   1.000
_cell.length_c   1.000
_cell.angle_alpha   90.00
_cell.angle_beta   90.00
_cell.angle_gamma   90.00
#
_symmetry.space_group_name_H-M   'P 1'
#
loop_
_entity.id
_entity.type
_entity.pdbx_description
1 polymer ?
#
loop_
_entity_poly.entity_id
_entity_poly.type
_entity_poly.pdbx_seq_one_letter_code
_entity_poly.pdbx_strand_id
1 'polypeptide(L)'
;MKKIKILLSKNWFDTLLNELQKNDENKTSENLKDIIIDTLVYNNLIQDKIDTYFDWKFEDLKYQGLVIQNNNYLVYFTQKLGNNFRTKSRNTFIKQNSLPILKQYETKTNIKEIFIALNPIDWMNLKDKRNFKVNISESIKSDIKQLVFMDFQITKSMMLILDNKFTEVLNAYKEKINLVEYIKEKNLLRQKNKINKSIIIEYQKNDGYIFVDVYAKLDGANRQDTLLTCKVLSKLTDDEKNKTLNFWLLNDDKISSKIMTEINNLGFIFQGKDRNDSIFVEDNLDLNINNKNNFLLRNQKLLKANIYKKYNEILNVDECFACDYNIADNLIISHIYRHIDIQNEFKKGNITYNEAFKLTTNGDNGFLFCPNHDKEFEKGLSIIFTKSFKSNIDKHKRRMFGIYE
;
A
#
# COMPACT_ATOMS: atom_id res chain seq x y z
N MET A 1 3.40 -45.50 10.89
CA MET A 1 4.16 -44.32 10.41
C MET A 1 3.19 -43.33 9.78
N LYS A 2 3.02 -42.14 10.36
CA LYS A 2 2.10 -41.10 9.84
C LYS A 2 2.78 -40.43 8.64
N LYS A 3 2.12 -40.35 7.49
CA LYS A 3 2.65 -39.68 6.30
C LYS A 3 2.18 -38.23 6.25
N ILE A 4 3.09 -37.27 6.31
CA ILE A 4 2.81 -35.83 6.13
C ILE A 4 3.39 -35.38 4.79
N LYS A 5 2.54 -34.85 3.92
CA LYS A 5 2.93 -34.29 2.62
C LYS A 5 3.19 -32.80 2.76
N ILE A 6 4.40 -32.38 2.40
CA ILE A 6 4.83 -30.98 2.41
C ILE A 6 5.09 -30.56 0.97
N LEU A 7 4.35 -29.55 0.52
CA LEU A 7 4.59 -28.89 -0.76
C LEU A 7 5.36 -27.60 -0.53
N LEU A 8 6.47 -27.41 -1.23
CA LEU A 8 7.41 -26.32 -0.97
C LEU A 8 7.85 -25.58 -2.23
N SER A 9 8.08 -24.26 -2.11
CA SER A 9 8.75 -23.47 -3.15
C SER A 9 10.21 -23.92 -3.30
N LYS A 10 10.56 -24.43 -4.48
CA LYS A 10 11.93 -24.85 -4.82
C LYS A 10 12.92 -23.68 -4.72
N ASN A 11 12.61 -22.56 -5.37
CA ASN A 11 13.48 -21.37 -5.38
C ASN A 11 13.76 -20.83 -3.98
N TRP A 12 12.75 -20.83 -3.10
CA TRP A 12 12.93 -20.39 -1.72
C TRP A 12 13.79 -21.37 -0.93
N PHE A 13 13.57 -22.68 -1.08
CA PHE A 13 14.37 -23.71 -0.43
C PHE A 13 15.84 -23.62 -0.85
N ASP A 14 16.12 -23.50 -2.14
CA ASP A 14 17.48 -23.36 -2.67
C ASP A 14 18.15 -22.08 -2.13
N THR A 15 17.40 -20.98 -2.04
CA THR A 15 17.89 -19.72 -1.44
C THR A 15 18.25 -19.92 0.03
N LEU A 16 17.41 -20.60 0.82
CA LEU A 16 17.70 -20.90 2.22
C LEU A 16 18.88 -21.84 2.39
N LEU A 17 19.02 -22.85 1.53
CA LEU A 17 20.13 -23.79 1.58
C LEU A 17 21.45 -23.07 1.33
N ASN A 18 21.49 -22.21 0.31
CA ASN A 18 22.66 -21.35 0.04
C ASN A 18 22.96 -20.43 1.23
N GLU A 19 21.94 -19.85 1.87
CA GLU A 19 22.12 -19.01 3.05
C GLU A 19 22.59 -19.80 4.29
N LEU A 20 22.25 -21.08 4.40
CA LEU A 20 22.71 -21.96 5.47
C LEU A 20 24.17 -22.37 5.23
N GLN A 21 24.52 -22.72 3.99
CA GLN A 21 25.86 -23.13 3.58
C GLN A 21 26.90 -22.01 3.65
N LYS A 22 26.48 -20.74 3.46
CA LYS A 22 27.36 -19.58 3.71
C LYS A 22 27.89 -19.50 5.13
N ASN A 23 27.19 -20.08 6.10
CA ASN A 23 27.62 -20.09 7.50
C ASN A 23 28.39 -21.36 7.88
N ASP A 24 28.17 -22.46 7.16
CA ASP A 24 28.81 -23.76 7.35
C ASP A 24 28.61 -24.61 6.08
N GLU A 25 29.66 -24.77 5.27
CA GLU A 25 29.61 -25.45 3.96
C GLU A 25 29.18 -26.93 4.07
N ASN A 26 29.30 -27.54 5.26
CA ASN A 26 28.90 -28.93 5.48
C ASN A 26 27.38 -29.09 5.61
N LYS A 27 26.60 -27.99 5.64
CA LYS A 27 25.15 -28.06 5.76
C LYS A 27 24.52 -28.57 4.46
N THR A 28 23.68 -29.60 4.62
CA THR A 28 23.00 -30.30 3.53
C THR A 28 21.53 -29.89 3.43
N SER A 29 20.88 -30.30 2.35
CA SER A 29 19.42 -30.17 2.19
C SER A 29 18.64 -30.88 3.29
N GLU A 30 19.16 -31.99 3.82
CA GLU A 30 18.53 -32.72 4.91
C GLU A 30 18.60 -31.93 6.22
N ASN A 31 19.73 -31.27 6.49
CA ASN A 31 19.84 -30.37 7.64
C ASN A 31 18.81 -29.22 7.55
N LEU A 32 18.58 -28.67 6.35
CA LEU A 32 17.58 -27.61 6.17
C LEU A 32 16.15 -28.13 6.38
N LYS A 33 15.82 -29.34 5.87
CA LYS A 33 14.51 -29.96 6.13
C LYS A 33 14.29 -30.16 7.63
N ASP A 34 15.29 -30.65 8.36
CA ASP A 34 15.19 -30.83 9.81
C ASP A 34 14.90 -29.53 10.55
N ILE A 35 15.54 -28.43 10.15
CA ILE A 35 15.31 -27.08 10.68
C ILE A 35 13.88 -26.61 10.36
N ILE A 36 13.38 -26.85 9.15
CA ILE A 36 11.99 -26.54 8.78
C ILE A 36 11.02 -27.33 9.65
N ILE A 37 11.23 -28.65 9.81
CA ILE A 37 10.35 -29.49 10.64
C ILE A 37 10.40 -29.04 12.11
N ASP A 38 11.58 -28.74 12.67
CA ASP A 38 11.70 -28.19 14.02
C ASP A 38 10.88 -26.90 14.19
N THR A 39 10.92 -26.04 13.18
CA THR A 39 10.14 -24.79 13.17
C THR A 39 8.63 -25.09 13.15
N LEU A 40 8.19 -26.04 12.34
CA LEU A 40 6.77 -26.42 12.25
C LEU A 40 6.26 -27.09 13.53
N VAL A 41 7.06 -27.96 14.16
CA VAL A 41 6.74 -28.61 15.44
C VAL A 41 6.64 -27.55 16.54
N TYR A 42 7.62 -26.66 16.66
CA TYR A 42 7.59 -25.60 17.67
C TYR A 42 6.34 -24.72 17.57
N ASN A 43 5.90 -24.44 16.34
CA ASN A 43 4.70 -23.67 16.05
C ASN A 43 3.39 -24.47 16.21
N ASN A 44 3.44 -25.73 16.64
CA ASN A 44 2.30 -26.65 16.74
C ASN A 44 1.57 -26.87 15.40
N LEU A 45 2.23 -26.68 14.26
CA LEU A 45 1.62 -26.89 12.94
C LEU A 45 1.62 -28.37 12.54
N ILE A 46 2.46 -29.16 13.20
CA ILE A 46 2.55 -30.62 13.13
C ILE A 46 2.82 -31.16 14.56
N GLN A 47 2.37 -32.39 14.83
CA GLN A 47 2.32 -32.94 16.20
C GLN A 47 3.66 -33.49 16.71
N ASP A 48 4.42 -34.23 15.91
CA ASP A 48 5.73 -34.73 16.34
C ASP A 48 6.58 -35.21 15.15
N LYS A 49 7.90 -35.32 15.35
CA LYS A 49 8.86 -35.95 14.41
C LYS A 49 8.84 -37.47 14.50
N ILE A 50 8.56 -38.01 15.69
CA ILE A 50 8.64 -39.44 15.96
C ILE A 50 7.58 -40.19 15.13
N ASP A 51 7.98 -41.28 14.48
CA ASP A 51 7.15 -42.13 13.61
C ASP A 51 6.41 -41.40 12.48
N THR A 52 6.95 -40.26 12.03
CA THR A 52 6.39 -39.46 10.95
C THR A 52 7.29 -39.48 9.71
N TYR A 53 6.70 -39.85 8.58
CA TYR A 53 7.33 -39.77 7.27
C TYR A 53 6.94 -38.46 6.58
N PHE A 54 7.93 -37.66 6.21
CA PHE A 54 7.72 -36.43 5.46
C PHE A 54 7.94 -36.65 3.95
N ASP A 55 6.87 -36.49 3.19
CA ASP A 55 6.88 -36.58 1.73
C ASP A 55 7.02 -35.17 1.14
N TRP A 56 8.23 -34.84 0.70
CA TRP A 56 8.59 -33.51 0.22
C TRP A 56 8.35 -33.39 -1.28
N LYS A 57 7.49 -32.46 -1.67
CA LYS A 57 7.28 -32.07 -3.07
C LYS A 57 7.78 -30.66 -3.29
N PHE A 58 8.66 -30.48 -4.27
CA PHE A 58 9.17 -29.18 -4.67
C PHE A 58 8.46 -28.70 -5.92
N GLU A 59 7.94 -27.48 -5.90
CA GLU A 59 7.28 -26.84 -7.05
C GLU A 59 7.85 -25.42 -7.27
N ASP A 60 7.71 -24.92 -8.49
CA ASP A 60 8.14 -23.57 -8.89
C ASP A 60 7.13 -22.50 -8.41
N LEU A 61 7.02 -22.39 -7.09
CA LEU A 61 6.12 -21.45 -6.42
C LEU A 61 6.84 -20.12 -6.17
N LYS A 62 6.15 -19.00 -6.46
CA LYS A 62 6.69 -17.64 -6.36
C LYS A 62 6.56 -17.01 -4.97
N TYR A 63 6.59 -17.81 -3.90
CA TYR A 63 6.41 -17.33 -2.53
C TYR A 63 7.34 -18.02 -1.54
N GLN A 64 7.54 -17.38 -0.38
CA GLN A 64 8.39 -17.86 0.72
C GLN A 64 7.55 -18.65 1.72
N GLY A 65 7.36 -19.95 1.50
CA GLY A 65 6.40 -20.70 2.28
C GLY A 65 6.25 -22.14 1.84
N LEU A 66 5.36 -22.84 2.55
CA LEU A 66 5.00 -24.24 2.29
C LEU A 66 3.51 -24.49 2.51
N VAL A 67 3.01 -25.59 1.95
CA VAL A 67 1.68 -26.13 2.25
C VAL A 67 1.83 -27.48 2.93
N ILE A 68 1.22 -27.63 4.10
CA ILE A 68 1.05 -28.91 4.80
C ILE A 68 -0.26 -29.50 4.33
N GLN A 69 -0.22 -30.44 3.38
CA GLN A 69 -1.43 -30.89 2.68
C GLN A 69 -2.38 -31.68 3.58
N ASN A 70 -1.85 -32.40 4.58
CA ASN A 70 -2.70 -33.20 5.49
C ASN A 70 -3.64 -32.32 6.32
N ASN A 71 -3.17 -31.15 6.73
CA ASN A 71 -3.95 -30.22 7.57
C ASN A 71 -4.55 -29.10 6.73
N ASN A 72 -4.20 -29.01 5.45
CA ASN A 72 -4.55 -27.91 4.56
C ASN A 72 -4.05 -26.56 5.07
N TYR A 73 -2.82 -26.51 5.58
CA TYR A 73 -2.22 -25.29 6.12
C TYR A 73 -1.27 -24.67 5.12
N LEU A 74 -1.37 -23.35 4.93
CA LEU A 74 -0.37 -22.55 4.21
C LEU A 74 0.49 -21.82 5.23
N VAL A 75 1.79 -22.07 5.22
CA VAL A 75 2.74 -21.45 6.14
C VAL A 75 3.59 -20.47 5.34
N TYR A 76 3.42 -19.19 5.65
CA TYR A 76 4.21 -18.09 5.12
C TYR A 76 5.38 -17.79 6.07
N PHE A 77 6.61 -17.85 5.56
CA PHE A 77 7.80 -17.54 6.34
C PHE A 77 8.26 -16.11 6.09
N THR A 78 8.68 -15.42 7.16
CA THR A 78 9.33 -14.11 7.03
C THR A 78 10.63 -14.21 6.24
N GLN A 79 11.06 -13.07 5.68
CA GLN A 79 12.42 -12.97 5.17
C GLN A 79 13.44 -13.16 6.32
N LYS A 80 14.61 -13.72 6.00
CA LYS A 80 15.70 -13.87 6.97
C LYS A 80 16.17 -12.52 7.54
N LEU A 81 16.36 -12.48 8.86
CA LEU A 81 16.96 -11.37 9.58
C LEU A 81 18.45 -11.19 9.21
N GLY A 82 18.98 -9.98 9.42
CA GLY A 82 20.41 -9.71 9.28
C GLY A 82 21.22 -10.18 10.50
N ASN A 83 22.55 -10.01 10.42
CA ASN A 83 23.51 -10.54 11.41
C ASN A 83 23.32 -10.05 12.86
N ASN A 84 22.50 -9.02 13.09
CA ASN A 84 22.15 -8.48 14.41
C ASN A 84 20.65 -8.61 14.73
N PHE A 85 19.98 -9.61 14.15
CA PHE A 85 18.52 -9.77 14.25
C PHE A 85 17.73 -8.51 13.87
N ARG A 86 18.26 -7.74 12.92
CA ARG A 86 17.60 -6.57 12.33
C ARG A 86 16.95 -6.98 11.02
N THR A 87 15.79 -6.43 10.73
CA THR A 87 15.11 -6.63 9.45
C THR A 87 15.97 -6.04 8.32
N LYS A 88 16.31 -6.84 7.30
CA LYS A 88 17.14 -6.39 6.16
C LYS A 88 16.48 -5.25 5.37
N SER A 89 15.15 -5.24 5.28
CA SER A 89 14.36 -4.13 4.74
C SER A 89 12.99 -4.09 5.39
N ARG A 90 12.46 -2.86 5.55
CA ARG A 90 11.14 -2.62 6.14
C ARG A 90 10.01 -3.15 5.27
N ASN A 91 10.19 -3.15 3.95
CA ASN A 91 9.13 -3.51 2.99
C ASN A 91 9.16 -5.00 2.61
N THR A 92 10.32 -5.64 2.67
CA THR A 92 10.51 -7.00 2.17
C THR A 92 10.31 -8.07 3.23
N PHE A 93 10.38 -7.69 4.52
CA PHE A 93 10.38 -8.65 5.64
C PHE A 93 9.12 -9.52 5.67
N ILE A 94 7.95 -8.92 5.42
CA ILE A 94 6.64 -9.57 5.44
C ILE A 94 5.84 -9.21 4.18
N LYS A 95 5.67 -7.92 3.95
CA LYS A 95 4.69 -7.37 3.01
C LYS A 95 4.87 -7.76 1.55
N GLN A 96 6.09 -7.72 1.01
CA GLN A 96 6.29 -8.02 -0.42
C GLN A 96 5.98 -9.46 -0.80
N ASN A 97 6.09 -10.40 0.14
CA ASN A 97 5.87 -11.82 -0.11
C ASN A 97 4.46 -12.28 0.29
N SER A 98 3.67 -11.44 0.96
CA SER A 98 2.34 -11.81 1.45
C SER A 98 1.27 -11.83 0.36
N LEU A 99 1.35 -10.99 -0.67
CA LEU A 99 0.33 -10.97 -1.72
C LEU A 99 0.32 -12.24 -2.60
N PRO A 100 1.48 -12.77 -3.07
CA PRO A 100 1.51 -14.07 -3.75
C PRO A 100 0.92 -15.20 -2.89
N ILE A 101 1.17 -15.17 -1.59
CA ILE A 101 0.63 -16.10 -0.60
C ILE A 101 -0.89 -15.96 -0.50
N LEU A 102 -1.42 -14.75 -0.34
CA LEU A 102 -2.86 -14.47 -0.29
C LEU A 102 -3.57 -14.97 -1.54
N LYS A 103 -2.99 -14.73 -2.73
CA LYS A 103 -3.56 -15.24 -3.98
C LYS A 103 -3.62 -16.76 -4.01
N GLN A 104 -2.61 -17.45 -3.49
CA GLN A 104 -2.62 -18.91 -3.38
C GLN A 104 -3.68 -19.38 -2.38
N TYR A 105 -3.84 -18.68 -1.26
CA TYR A 105 -4.87 -18.97 -0.27
C TYR A 105 -6.28 -18.82 -0.84
N GLU A 106 -6.53 -17.72 -1.55
CA GLU A 106 -7.84 -17.41 -2.15
C GLU A 106 -8.19 -18.32 -3.34
N THR A 107 -7.20 -18.77 -4.12
CA THR A 107 -7.45 -19.58 -5.33
C THR A 107 -7.46 -21.08 -5.08
N LYS A 108 -6.77 -21.56 -4.04
CA LYS A 108 -6.75 -22.99 -3.70
C LYS A 108 -7.83 -23.30 -2.68
N THR A 109 -8.96 -23.81 -3.17
CA THR A 109 -10.16 -24.20 -2.41
C THR A 109 -9.89 -25.16 -1.25
N ASN A 110 -8.75 -25.85 -1.25
CA ASN A 110 -8.42 -26.82 -0.22
C ASN A 110 -7.68 -26.21 0.97
N ILE A 111 -7.16 -24.98 0.94
CA ILE A 111 -6.41 -24.42 2.09
C ILE A 111 -7.39 -23.91 3.14
N LYS A 112 -7.27 -24.39 4.38
CA LYS A 112 -8.15 -24.03 5.50
C LYS A 112 -7.63 -22.83 6.27
N GLU A 113 -6.36 -22.87 6.64
CA GLU A 113 -5.74 -21.88 7.51
C GLU A 113 -4.41 -21.41 6.94
N ILE A 114 -4.07 -20.17 7.28
CA ILE A 114 -2.87 -19.51 6.81
C ILE A 114 -2.10 -18.93 8.00
N PHE A 115 -0.80 -19.19 8.04
CA PHE A 115 0.06 -18.91 9.19
C PHE A 115 1.25 -18.04 8.80
N ILE A 116 1.67 -17.13 9.69
CA ILE A 116 2.95 -16.43 9.60
C ILE A 116 3.92 -17.05 10.59
N ALA A 117 5.03 -17.55 10.09
CA ALA A 117 6.12 -18.10 10.88
C ALA A 117 7.42 -17.34 10.64
N LEU A 118 8.27 -17.32 11.67
CA LEU A 118 9.61 -16.79 11.52
C LEU A 118 10.41 -17.67 10.56
N ASN A 119 11.31 -17.07 9.78
CA ASN A 119 12.25 -17.81 8.95
C ASN A 119 12.90 -18.99 9.72
N PRO A 120 12.94 -20.21 9.16
CA PRO A 120 13.44 -21.38 9.88
C PRO A 120 14.88 -21.24 10.39
N ILE A 121 15.76 -20.59 9.62
CA ILE A 121 17.15 -20.35 10.02
C ILE A 121 17.21 -19.36 11.19
N ASP A 122 16.38 -18.32 11.18
CA ASP A 122 16.32 -17.36 12.28
C ASP A 122 15.76 -18.00 13.55
N TRP A 123 14.73 -18.85 13.43
CA TRP A 123 14.22 -19.64 14.55
C TRP A 123 15.32 -20.50 15.17
N MET A 124 16.06 -21.27 14.36
CA MET A 124 17.18 -22.08 14.84
C MET A 124 18.22 -21.23 15.59
N ASN A 125 18.51 -20.02 15.11
CA ASN A 125 19.49 -19.13 15.73
C ASN A 125 18.99 -18.45 17.02
N LEU A 126 17.67 -18.43 17.24
CA LEU A 126 17.03 -17.70 18.34
C LEU A 126 16.49 -18.62 19.44
N LYS A 127 16.13 -19.86 19.14
CA LYS A 127 15.42 -20.77 20.06
C LYS A 127 16.12 -20.96 21.41
N ASP A 128 17.46 -20.91 21.45
CA ASP A 128 18.25 -21.11 22.66
C ASP A 128 18.73 -19.79 23.30
N LYS A 129 18.41 -18.64 22.69
CA LYS A 129 18.81 -17.32 23.19
C LYS A 129 17.80 -16.80 24.20
N ARG A 130 18.22 -16.63 25.45
CA ARG A 130 17.33 -16.18 26.55
C ARG A 130 17.03 -14.67 26.55
N ASN A 131 17.89 -13.85 25.94
CA ASN A 131 17.78 -12.38 25.97
C ASN A 131 18.10 -11.77 24.60
N PHE A 132 17.22 -11.95 23.63
CA PHE A 132 17.31 -11.23 22.35
C PHE A 132 16.13 -10.26 22.20
N LYS A 133 16.37 -9.17 21.46
CA LYS A 133 15.31 -8.23 21.09
C LYS A 133 15.42 -7.92 19.61
N VAL A 134 14.36 -8.23 18.88
CA VAL A 134 14.23 -7.84 17.48
C VAL A 134 13.55 -6.48 17.45
N ASN A 135 14.20 -5.48 16.85
CA ASN A 135 13.58 -4.17 16.69
C ASN A 135 12.70 -4.17 15.43
N ILE A 136 11.40 -4.38 15.62
CA ILE A 136 10.40 -4.34 14.56
C ILE A 136 9.86 -2.92 14.41
N SER A 137 9.99 -2.34 13.21
CA SER A 137 9.50 -0.99 12.94
C SER A 137 7.98 -0.92 12.91
N GLU A 138 7.42 0.25 13.20
CA GLU A 138 5.96 0.50 13.16
C GLU A 138 5.33 0.17 11.80
N SER A 139 6.06 0.31 10.69
CA SER A 139 5.60 -0.11 9.37
C SER A 139 5.36 -1.62 9.29
N ILE A 140 6.26 -2.43 9.86
CA ILE A 140 6.14 -3.89 9.87
C ILE A 140 5.03 -4.31 10.83
N LYS A 141 4.89 -3.64 11.98
CA LYS A 141 3.75 -3.84 12.88
C LYS A 141 2.41 -3.60 12.18
N SER A 142 2.32 -2.53 11.39
CA SER A 142 1.15 -2.26 10.54
C SER A 142 0.91 -3.33 9.49
N ASP A 143 1.96 -3.87 8.88
CA ASP A 143 1.83 -4.95 7.91
C ASP A 143 1.31 -6.24 8.57
N ILE A 144 1.81 -6.58 9.77
CA ILE A 144 1.33 -7.75 10.53
C ILE A 144 -0.15 -7.58 10.90
N LYS A 145 -0.55 -6.41 11.41
CA LYS A 145 -1.96 -6.10 11.69
C LYS A 145 -2.86 -6.32 10.47
N GLN A 146 -2.44 -5.83 9.30
CA GLN A 146 -3.17 -6.02 8.05
C GLN A 146 -3.28 -7.50 7.68
N LEU A 147 -2.22 -8.27 7.82
CA LEU A 147 -2.28 -9.71 7.52
C LEU A 147 -3.17 -10.48 8.51
N VAL A 148 -3.14 -10.14 9.80
CA VAL A 148 -4.07 -10.74 10.78
C VAL A 148 -5.52 -10.44 10.44
N PHE A 149 -5.82 -9.20 10.00
CA PHE A 149 -7.14 -8.85 9.50
C PHE A 149 -7.51 -9.63 8.23
N MET A 150 -6.53 -9.96 7.40
CA MET A 150 -6.66 -10.87 6.25
C MET A 150 -6.54 -12.36 6.63
N ASP A 151 -6.89 -12.69 7.87
CA ASP A 151 -7.02 -14.07 8.40
C ASP A 151 -5.71 -14.85 8.60
N PHE A 152 -4.56 -14.18 8.54
CA PHE A 152 -3.30 -14.82 8.95
C PHE A 152 -3.24 -15.05 10.46
N GLN A 153 -2.88 -16.26 10.84
CA GLN A 153 -2.59 -16.64 12.21
C GLN A 153 -1.10 -16.43 12.51
N ILE A 154 -0.79 -15.77 13.62
CA ILE A 154 0.60 -15.55 14.04
C ILE A 154 1.07 -16.74 14.87
N THR A 155 2.14 -17.39 14.43
CA THR A 155 2.67 -18.57 15.11
C THR A 155 3.57 -18.20 16.31
N LYS A 156 3.85 -19.19 17.17
CA LYS A 156 4.70 -19.02 18.36
C LYS A 156 6.07 -18.43 18.04
N SER A 157 6.73 -18.92 17.00
CA SER A 157 8.05 -18.44 16.55
C SER A 157 8.03 -16.97 16.16
N MET A 158 6.93 -16.50 15.58
CA MET A 158 6.74 -15.11 15.23
C MET A 158 6.46 -14.27 16.48
N MET A 159 5.64 -14.76 17.42
CA MET A 159 5.36 -14.07 18.68
C MET A 159 6.63 -13.78 19.50
N LEU A 160 7.66 -14.62 19.42
CA LEU A 160 8.93 -14.40 20.12
C LEU A 160 9.67 -13.12 19.70
N ILE A 161 9.48 -12.67 18.46
CA ILE A 161 10.13 -11.45 17.95
C ILE A 161 9.25 -10.21 18.09
N LEU A 162 8.02 -10.38 18.58
CA LEU A 162 7.08 -9.30 18.85
C LEU A 162 7.12 -8.95 20.35
N ASP A 163 7.02 -7.66 20.67
CA ASP A 163 6.92 -7.26 22.07
C ASP A 163 5.53 -7.64 22.65
N ASN A 164 5.49 -7.98 23.95
CA ASN A 164 4.25 -8.46 24.61
C ASN A 164 3.07 -7.49 24.42
N LYS A 165 3.35 -6.18 24.48
CA LYS A 165 2.35 -5.13 24.29
C LYS A 165 1.74 -5.19 22.88
N PHE A 166 2.54 -5.46 21.86
CA PHE A 166 2.05 -5.60 20.50
C PHE A 166 1.24 -6.88 20.28
N THR A 167 1.57 -7.98 20.96
CA THR A 167 0.78 -9.22 20.92
C THR A 167 -0.65 -9.01 21.45
N GLU A 168 -0.80 -8.26 22.55
CA GLU A 168 -2.11 -7.87 23.07
C GLU A 168 -2.90 -7.02 22.06
N VAL A 169 -2.23 -6.08 21.40
CA VAL A 169 -2.82 -5.26 20.33
C VAL A 169 -3.30 -6.13 19.16
N LEU A 170 -2.52 -7.13 18.74
CA LEU A 170 -2.90 -8.00 17.62
C LEU A 170 -4.17 -8.82 17.90
N ASN A 171 -4.29 -9.39 19.10
CA ASN A 171 -5.46 -10.17 19.48
C ASN A 171 -6.74 -9.31 19.45
N ALA A 172 -6.65 -8.06 19.91
CA ALA A 172 -7.78 -7.14 19.89
C ALA A 172 -8.04 -6.53 18.49
N TYR A 173 -7.06 -6.53 17.59
CA TYR A 173 -7.14 -5.80 16.33
C TYR A 173 -8.23 -6.35 15.40
N LYS A 174 -8.34 -7.69 15.27
CA LYS A 174 -9.31 -8.32 14.35
C LYS A 174 -10.76 -7.99 14.71
N GLU A 175 -11.05 -7.82 15.99
CA GLU A 175 -12.40 -7.56 16.50
C GLU A 175 -12.77 -6.08 16.50
N LYS A 176 -11.77 -5.19 16.58
CA LYS A 176 -12.01 -3.76 16.82
C LYS A 176 -11.78 -2.87 15.61
N ILE A 177 -10.96 -3.31 14.65
CA ILE A 177 -10.59 -2.47 13.52
C ILE A 177 -11.82 -2.13 12.65
N ASN A 178 -12.02 -0.84 12.40
CA ASN A 178 -12.98 -0.35 11.44
C ASN A 178 -12.30 0.52 10.36
N LEU A 179 -13.07 0.89 9.33
CA LEU A 179 -12.58 1.67 8.19
C LEU A 179 -11.88 2.97 8.62
N VAL A 180 -12.50 3.74 9.52
CA VAL A 180 -11.98 5.06 9.94
C VAL A 180 -10.68 4.91 10.72
N GLU A 181 -10.62 3.95 11.64
CA GLU A 181 -9.42 3.65 12.40
C GLU A 181 -8.27 3.18 11.51
N TYR A 182 -8.56 2.28 10.55
CA TYR A 182 -7.55 1.81 9.61
C TYR A 182 -6.95 2.95 8.78
N ILE A 183 -7.80 3.83 8.24
CA ILE A 183 -7.36 4.98 7.45
C ILE A 183 -6.53 5.93 8.33
N LYS A 184 -6.95 6.18 9.56
CA LYS A 184 -6.19 6.99 10.52
C LYS A 184 -4.82 6.39 10.81
N GLU A 185 -4.72 5.08 11.07
CA GLU A 185 -3.43 4.40 11.28
C GLU A 185 -2.52 4.52 10.06
N LYS A 186 -3.05 4.29 8.84
CA LYS A 186 -2.30 4.43 7.59
C LYS A 186 -1.81 5.86 7.37
N ASN A 187 -2.66 6.86 7.62
CA ASN A 187 -2.31 8.26 7.45
C ASN A 187 -1.27 8.73 8.49
N LEU A 188 -1.34 8.25 9.74
CA LEU A 188 -0.30 8.51 10.75
C LEU A 188 1.06 7.91 10.37
N LEU A 189 1.08 6.70 9.80
CA LEU A 189 2.31 6.09 9.29
C LEU A 189 2.87 6.87 8.10
N ARG A 190 1.98 7.32 7.21
CA ARG A 190 2.32 8.17 6.07
C ARG A 190 3.00 9.47 6.50
N GLN A 191 2.49 10.14 7.53
CA GLN A 191 3.06 11.41 8.04
C GLN A 191 4.51 11.28 8.53
N LYS A 192 4.96 10.07 8.90
CA LYS A 192 6.39 9.84 9.23
C LYS A 192 7.31 9.98 8.01
N ASN A 193 6.77 9.82 6.80
CA ASN A 193 7.45 10.06 5.52
C ASN A 193 7.00 11.43 4.96
N LYS A 194 7.84 12.45 5.12
CA LYS A 194 7.50 13.83 4.70
C LYS A 194 7.33 13.97 3.18
N ILE A 195 8.12 13.23 2.41
CA ILE A 195 8.22 13.34 0.94
C ILE A 195 8.13 11.93 0.34
N ASN A 196 7.62 11.84 -0.89
CA ASN A 196 7.44 10.61 -1.66
C ASN A 196 6.50 9.60 -0.99
N LYS A 197 5.25 10.02 -0.78
CA LYS A 197 4.22 9.17 -0.18
C LYS A 197 3.76 8.13 -1.19
N SER A 198 3.85 6.86 -0.82
CA SER A 198 3.45 5.76 -1.68
C SER A 198 1.93 5.66 -1.85
N ILE A 199 1.17 5.99 -0.80
CA ILE A 199 -0.28 5.85 -0.72
C ILE A 199 -0.86 7.01 0.11
N ILE A 200 -1.92 7.63 -0.39
CA ILE A 200 -2.77 8.61 0.28
C ILE A 200 -4.19 8.05 0.25
N ILE A 201 -4.86 8.02 1.39
CA ILE A 201 -6.25 7.54 1.51
C ILE A 201 -7.09 8.68 2.08
N GLU A 202 -8.15 9.01 1.37
CA GLU A 202 -9.15 10.00 1.77
C GLU A 202 -10.49 9.32 1.98
N TYR A 203 -11.20 9.75 3.02
CA TYR A 203 -12.47 9.17 3.43
C TYR A 203 -13.48 10.28 3.65
N GLN A 204 -14.66 10.11 3.07
CA GLN A 204 -15.80 10.98 3.27
C GLN A 204 -17.06 10.14 3.49
N LYS A 205 -17.93 10.59 4.38
CA LYS A 205 -19.25 10.00 4.59
C LYS A 205 -20.30 11.10 4.51
N ASN A 206 -21.10 11.09 3.44
CA ASN A 206 -22.13 12.08 3.17
C ASN A 206 -23.49 11.37 3.11
N ASP A 207 -24.43 11.75 3.97
CA ASP A 207 -25.80 11.22 3.98
C ASP A 207 -25.88 9.68 3.96
N GLY A 208 -24.97 9.02 4.67
CA GLY A 208 -24.89 7.56 4.74
C GLY A 208 -24.17 6.89 3.56
N TYR A 209 -23.69 7.65 2.58
CA TYR A 209 -22.87 7.18 1.47
C TYR A 209 -21.38 7.34 1.78
N ILE A 210 -20.61 6.28 1.57
CA ILE A 210 -19.16 6.24 1.84
C ILE A 210 -18.38 6.45 0.55
N PHE A 211 -17.42 7.37 0.58
CA PHE A 211 -16.46 7.59 -0.48
C PHE A 211 -15.05 7.36 0.06
N VAL A 212 -14.31 6.44 -0.58
CA VAL A 212 -12.90 6.20 -0.27
C VAL A 212 -12.09 6.44 -1.54
N ASP A 213 -11.20 7.42 -1.51
CA ASP A 213 -10.29 7.71 -2.60
C ASP A 213 -8.88 7.26 -2.22
N VAL A 214 -8.29 6.33 -2.98
CA VAL A 214 -6.93 5.84 -2.79
C VAL A 214 -6.05 6.40 -3.90
N TYR A 215 -5.14 7.31 -3.55
CA TYR A 215 -4.12 7.81 -4.47
C TYR A 215 -2.81 7.06 -4.22
N ALA A 216 -2.36 6.25 -5.17
CA ALA A 216 -1.22 5.37 -4.92
C ALA A 216 -0.34 5.12 -6.14
N LYS A 217 0.90 4.73 -5.86
CA LYS A 217 1.85 4.23 -6.87
C LYS A 217 1.75 2.72 -7.03
N LEU A 218 1.98 2.23 -8.24
CA LEU A 218 1.98 0.80 -8.58
C LEU A 218 3.34 0.27 -9.06
N ASP A 219 4.41 1.02 -8.81
CA ASP A 219 5.79 0.66 -9.14
C ASP A 219 6.49 -0.10 -8.00
N GLY A 220 7.46 -0.95 -8.38
CA GLY A 220 8.39 -1.61 -7.47
C GLY A 220 7.76 -2.16 -6.17
N ALA A 221 8.27 -1.68 -5.04
CA ALA A 221 7.80 -2.07 -3.70
C ALA A 221 6.43 -1.50 -3.32
N ASN A 222 6.02 -0.37 -3.91
CA ASN A 222 4.77 0.31 -3.59
C ASN A 222 3.56 -0.51 -4.04
N ARG A 223 3.69 -1.20 -5.18
CA ARG A 223 2.64 -2.08 -5.72
C ARG A 223 2.05 -3.03 -4.67
N GLN A 224 2.91 -3.68 -3.89
CA GLN A 224 2.47 -4.67 -2.90
C GLN A 224 1.72 -4.01 -1.73
N ASP A 225 2.16 -2.84 -1.29
CA ASP A 225 1.48 -2.05 -0.27
C ASP A 225 0.12 -1.56 -0.73
N THR A 226 0.08 -1.05 -1.96
CA THR A 226 -1.12 -0.54 -2.57
C THR A 226 -2.18 -1.62 -2.69
N LEU A 227 -1.83 -2.78 -3.26
CA LEU A 227 -2.77 -3.89 -3.43
C LEU A 227 -3.25 -4.48 -2.09
N LEU A 228 -2.35 -4.65 -1.11
CA LEU A 228 -2.75 -5.11 0.22
C LEU A 228 -3.68 -4.10 0.91
N THR A 229 -3.38 -2.81 0.80
CA THR A 229 -4.20 -1.73 1.35
C THR A 229 -5.60 -1.73 0.71
N CYS A 230 -5.69 -1.83 -0.63
CA CYS A 230 -6.97 -1.96 -1.32
C CYS A 230 -7.76 -3.20 -0.88
N LYS A 231 -7.10 -4.35 -0.69
CA LYS A 231 -7.75 -5.56 -0.17
C LYS A 231 -8.37 -5.35 1.22
N VAL A 232 -7.61 -4.73 2.12
CA VAL A 232 -8.09 -4.41 3.48
C VAL A 232 -9.26 -3.44 3.44
N LEU A 233 -9.19 -2.38 2.61
CA LEU A 233 -10.28 -1.41 2.45
C LEU A 233 -11.54 -2.03 1.85
N SER A 234 -11.40 -2.92 0.86
CA SER A 234 -12.53 -3.70 0.32
C SER A 234 -13.19 -4.46 1.45
N LYS A 235 -12.44 -5.31 2.16
CA LYS A 235 -12.97 -6.13 3.27
C LYS A 235 -13.61 -5.30 4.40
N LEU A 236 -13.02 -4.16 4.76
CA LEU A 236 -13.57 -3.24 5.76
C LEU A 236 -14.85 -2.52 5.31
N THR A 237 -15.16 -2.54 4.02
CA THR A 237 -16.35 -1.91 3.45
C THR A 237 -17.33 -2.93 2.91
N ASP A 238 -17.05 -4.24 2.99
CA ASP A 238 -17.85 -5.29 2.32
C ASP A 238 -19.34 -5.24 2.73
N ASP A 239 -19.63 -4.96 3.99
CA ASP A 239 -21.00 -4.85 4.52
C ASP A 239 -21.71 -3.52 4.17
N GLU A 240 -21.00 -2.54 3.62
CA GLU A 240 -21.53 -1.23 3.28
C GLU A 240 -22.21 -1.26 1.90
N LYS A 241 -23.54 -1.10 1.88
CA LYS A 241 -24.34 -1.08 0.65
C LYS A 241 -24.10 0.15 -0.22
N ASN A 242 -23.83 1.29 0.42
CA ASN A 242 -23.74 2.60 -0.22
C ASN A 242 -22.30 3.09 -0.18
N LYS A 243 -21.45 2.55 -1.06
CA LYS A 243 -20.02 2.87 -1.10
C LYS A 243 -19.53 3.15 -2.52
N THR A 244 -18.52 4.00 -2.62
CA THR A 244 -17.69 4.16 -3.81
C THR A 244 -16.23 4.11 -3.39
N LEU A 245 -15.50 3.16 -3.96
CA LEU A 245 -14.06 3.02 -3.80
C LEU A 245 -13.40 3.49 -5.09
N ASN A 246 -12.57 4.52 -5.05
CA ASN A 246 -11.86 5.05 -6.21
C ASN A 246 -10.36 4.80 -6.07
N PHE A 247 -9.72 4.47 -7.18
CA PHE A 247 -8.27 4.29 -7.25
C PHE A 247 -7.66 5.30 -8.22
N TRP A 248 -6.77 6.16 -7.75
CA TRP A 248 -6.08 7.18 -8.52
C TRP A 248 -4.58 6.84 -8.63
N LEU A 249 -4.07 6.72 -9.85
CA LEU A 249 -2.66 6.39 -10.08
C LEU A 249 -1.75 7.61 -9.97
N LEU A 250 -0.69 7.50 -9.17
CA LEU A 250 0.27 8.60 -8.93
C LEU A 250 1.60 8.49 -9.70
N ASN A 251 1.81 7.43 -10.50
CA ASN A 251 3.00 7.28 -11.35
C ASN A 251 2.63 7.32 -12.84
N ASP A 252 3.64 7.51 -13.69
CA ASP A 252 3.44 7.60 -15.14
C ASP A 252 3.32 6.26 -15.86
N ASP A 253 3.56 5.17 -15.14
CA ASP A 253 3.67 3.84 -15.71
C ASP A 253 2.34 3.34 -16.30
N LYS A 254 2.44 2.67 -17.46
CA LYS A 254 1.32 1.90 -18.01
C LYS A 254 0.96 0.79 -17.05
N ILE A 255 -0.31 0.71 -16.66
CA ILE A 255 -0.78 -0.36 -15.81
C ILE A 255 -1.15 -1.55 -16.68
N SER A 256 -0.65 -2.74 -16.33
CA SER A 256 -1.10 -3.97 -16.98
C SER A 256 -2.59 -4.24 -16.72
N SER A 257 -3.31 -4.73 -17.73
CA SER A 257 -4.72 -5.14 -17.61
C SER A 257 -4.98 -6.05 -16.40
N LYS A 258 -4.05 -6.96 -16.11
CA LYS A 258 -4.11 -7.83 -14.93
C LYS A 258 -4.22 -7.08 -13.60
N ILE A 259 -3.48 -5.98 -13.43
CA ILE A 259 -3.52 -5.19 -12.19
C ILE A 259 -4.83 -4.39 -12.13
N MET A 260 -5.29 -3.84 -13.25
CA MET A 260 -6.58 -3.16 -13.31
C MET A 260 -7.73 -4.10 -12.94
N THR A 261 -7.76 -5.31 -13.51
CA THR A 261 -8.73 -6.34 -13.14
C THR A 261 -8.64 -6.69 -11.66
N GLU A 262 -7.44 -6.82 -11.10
CA GLU A 262 -7.25 -7.11 -9.68
C GLU A 262 -7.82 -6.00 -8.78
N ILE A 263 -7.60 -4.73 -9.11
CA ILE A 263 -8.15 -3.57 -8.39
C ILE A 263 -9.68 -3.51 -8.54
N ASN A 264 -10.20 -3.69 -9.76
CA ASN A 264 -11.64 -3.67 -10.03
C ASN A 264 -12.39 -4.80 -9.31
N ASN A 265 -11.79 -5.99 -9.22
CA ASN A 265 -12.36 -7.12 -8.47
C ASN A 265 -12.46 -6.85 -6.95
N LEU A 266 -11.73 -5.86 -6.44
CA LEU A 266 -11.83 -5.37 -5.06
C LEU A 266 -12.89 -4.26 -4.91
N GLY A 267 -13.72 -4.04 -5.94
CA GLY A 267 -14.76 -3.02 -5.94
C GLY A 267 -14.26 -1.59 -6.18
N PHE A 268 -12.98 -1.40 -6.52
CA PHE A 268 -12.43 -0.10 -6.84
C PHE A 268 -12.71 0.29 -8.29
N ILE A 269 -13.10 1.55 -8.50
CA ILE A 269 -13.19 2.17 -9.81
C ILE A 269 -11.85 2.81 -10.10
N PHE A 270 -11.18 2.34 -11.14
CA PHE A 270 -9.93 2.95 -11.59
C PHE A 270 -10.19 4.34 -12.21
N GLN A 271 -9.51 5.36 -11.69
CA GLN A 271 -9.64 6.75 -12.09
C GLN A 271 -8.30 7.28 -12.64
N GLY A 272 -8.34 8.02 -13.74
CA GLY A 272 -7.28 8.98 -14.07
C GLY A 272 -6.10 8.53 -14.95
N LYS A 273 -6.13 7.40 -15.66
CA LYS A 273 -5.25 7.15 -16.83
C LYS A 273 -5.66 5.86 -17.54
N ASP A 274 -5.65 5.84 -18.88
CA ASP A 274 -6.01 4.68 -19.74
C ASP A 274 -7.50 4.36 -19.94
N ARG A 275 -8.41 5.29 -19.68
CA ARG A 275 -9.48 5.46 -20.67
C ARG A 275 -8.88 6.39 -21.70
N ASN A 276 -8.82 6.00 -22.98
CA ASN A 276 -8.50 6.92 -24.07
C ASN A 276 -9.12 8.28 -23.73
N ASP A 277 -8.44 9.39 -23.99
CA ASP A 277 -9.03 10.72 -23.81
C ASP A 277 -10.43 10.82 -24.48
N SER A 278 -10.76 9.91 -25.41
CA SER A 278 -12.11 9.70 -25.96
C SER A 278 -13.11 8.94 -25.08
N ILE A 279 -12.71 7.97 -24.23
CA ILE A 279 -13.63 7.12 -23.43
C ILE A 279 -13.95 7.74 -22.06
N PHE A 280 -13.05 8.49 -21.42
CA PHE A 280 -13.45 9.28 -20.25
C PHE A 280 -14.41 10.41 -20.65
N VAL A 281 -14.23 10.88 -21.88
CA VAL A 281 -15.15 11.76 -22.59
C VAL A 281 -16.44 10.99 -22.85
N GLU A 282 -16.47 9.89 -23.60
CA GLU A 282 -17.67 9.08 -23.93
C GLU A 282 -18.45 8.51 -22.72
N ASP A 283 -17.81 7.99 -21.67
CA ASP A 283 -18.54 7.41 -20.53
C ASP A 283 -19.10 8.48 -19.56
N ASN A 284 -18.57 9.71 -19.55
CA ASN A 284 -19.21 10.87 -18.90
C ASN A 284 -20.08 11.68 -19.85
N LEU A 285 -19.87 11.51 -21.15
CA LEU A 285 -20.70 11.99 -22.22
C LEU A 285 -21.98 11.13 -22.34
N ASP A 286 -22.01 9.86 -21.99
CA ASP A 286 -23.31 9.13 -21.94
C ASP A 286 -24.18 9.58 -20.75
N LEU A 287 -23.57 10.25 -19.75
CA LEU A 287 -24.31 11.02 -18.75
C LEU A 287 -24.62 12.46 -19.19
N ASN A 288 -24.05 12.99 -20.29
CA ASN A 288 -24.16 14.41 -20.67
C ASN A 288 -24.13 14.77 -22.19
N ILE A 289 -24.29 13.84 -23.13
CA ILE A 289 -24.45 14.13 -24.58
C ILE A 289 -25.86 14.66 -24.83
N ASN A 290 -26.78 14.43 -23.89
CA ASN A 290 -28.04 15.17 -23.87
C ASN A 290 -27.94 16.55 -23.20
N ASN A 291 -26.77 16.98 -22.70
CA ASN A 291 -26.59 18.37 -22.28
C ASN A 291 -26.32 19.24 -23.50
N LYS A 292 -27.42 19.79 -24.01
CA LYS A 292 -27.51 21.03 -24.80
C LYS A 292 -26.85 22.27 -24.11
N ASN A 293 -26.04 22.08 -23.07
CA ASN A 293 -25.47 23.12 -22.23
C ASN A 293 -23.94 22.96 -22.24
N ASN A 294 -23.24 23.83 -22.99
CA ASN A 294 -21.77 23.93 -23.06
C ASN A 294 -21.12 24.20 -21.68
N PHE A 295 -21.11 23.22 -20.77
CA PHE A 295 -20.64 23.35 -19.40
C PHE A 295 -19.54 22.32 -19.10
N LEU A 296 -18.41 22.81 -18.61
CA LEU A 296 -17.24 22.05 -18.21
C LEU A 296 -17.38 21.68 -16.72
N LEU A 297 -17.41 20.39 -16.42
CA LEU A 297 -17.52 19.90 -15.05
C LEU A 297 -16.18 20.03 -14.31
N ARG A 298 -16.22 20.59 -13.09
CA ARG A 298 -15.03 20.72 -12.24
C ARG A 298 -14.68 19.38 -11.60
N ASN A 299 -13.68 18.68 -12.12
CA ASN A 299 -13.18 17.44 -11.52
C ASN A 299 -12.02 17.71 -10.54
N GLN A 300 -12.36 18.14 -9.31
CA GLN A 300 -11.36 18.44 -8.28
C GLN A 300 -10.54 17.22 -7.88
N LYS A 301 -11.11 16.01 -7.88
CA LYS A 301 -10.39 14.80 -7.48
C LYS A 301 -9.29 14.42 -8.48
N LEU A 302 -9.57 14.57 -9.78
CA LEU A 302 -8.56 14.35 -10.83
C LEU A 302 -7.47 15.42 -10.79
N LEU A 303 -7.85 16.69 -10.59
CA LEU A 303 -6.87 17.76 -10.40
C LEU A 303 -5.97 17.47 -9.19
N LYS A 304 -6.55 17.06 -8.06
CA LYS A 304 -5.80 16.67 -6.86
C LYS A 304 -4.85 15.51 -7.13
N ALA A 305 -5.29 14.47 -7.83
CA ALA A 305 -4.44 13.36 -8.26
C ALA A 305 -3.25 13.84 -9.09
N ASN A 306 -3.48 14.76 -10.03
CA ASN A 306 -2.43 15.32 -10.88
C ASN A 306 -1.47 16.24 -10.11
N ILE A 307 -1.95 17.02 -9.14
CA ILE A 307 -1.11 17.79 -8.20
C ILE A 307 -0.24 16.81 -7.39
N TYR A 308 -0.84 15.77 -6.80
CA TYR A 308 -0.11 14.75 -6.05
C TYR A 308 0.96 14.09 -6.91
N LYS A 309 0.61 13.63 -8.10
CA LYS A 309 1.55 13.03 -9.04
C LYS A 309 2.74 13.94 -9.35
N LYS A 310 2.51 15.25 -9.53
CA LYS A 310 3.57 16.21 -9.84
C LYS A 310 4.45 16.57 -8.64
N TYR A 311 3.83 16.82 -7.49
CA TYR A 311 4.52 17.46 -6.36
C TYR A 311 4.89 16.52 -5.22
N ASN A 312 4.32 15.32 -5.12
CA ASN A 312 4.55 14.41 -3.99
C ASN A 312 6.02 13.97 -3.81
N GLU A 313 6.82 14.00 -4.87
CA GLU A 313 8.25 13.66 -4.81
C GLU A 313 9.15 14.81 -4.36
N ILE A 314 8.64 16.04 -4.39
CA ILE A 314 9.40 17.27 -4.09
C ILE A 314 8.83 18.08 -2.93
N LEU A 315 7.55 17.87 -2.58
CA LEU A 315 6.84 18.57 -1.52
C LEU A 315 6.02 17.62 -0.66
N ASN A 316 5.76 18.08 0.57
CA ASN A 316 4.79 17.45 1.43
C ASN A 316 3.38 17.87 0.98
N VAL A 317 2.72 17.03 0.18
CA VAL A 317 1.39 17.31 -0.37
C VAL A 317 0.24 17.22 0.64
N ASP A 318 0.53 16.93 1.92
CA ASP A 318 -0.43 17.07 3.03
C ASP A 318 -0.34 18.45 3.70
N GLU A 319 0.57 19.31 3.23
CA GLU A 319 0.77 20.67 3.74
C GLU A 319 0.33 21.70 2.72
N CYS A 320 -0.03 22.88 3.23
CA CYS A 320 -0.24 24.07 2.43
C CYS A 320 1.05 24.39 1.66
N PHE A 321 0.94 24.67 0.37
CA PHE A 321 2.11 24.96 -0.46
C PHE A 321 2.83 26.25 -0.05
N ALA A 322 2.14 27.13 0.70
CA ALA A 322 2.66 28.40 1.20
C ALA A 322 3.12 28.37 2.67
N CYS A 323 2.69 27.41 3.50
CA CYS A 323 3.04 27.37 4.92
C CYS A 323 2.98 25.97 5.52
N ASP A 324 3.42 25.80 6.77
CA ASP A 324 3.46 24.51 7.46
C ASP A 324 2.08 24.01 7.96
N TYR A 325 0.98 24.57 7.45
CA TYR A 325 -0.37 24.11 7.78
C TYR A 325 -0.61 22.72 7.18
N ASN A 326 -0.83 21.70 8.02
CA ASN A 326 -0.77 20.29 7.65
C ASN A 326 -2.08 19.50 7.87
N ILE A 327 -3.20 20.19 8.03
CA ILE A 327 -4.52 19.56 8.09
C ILE A 327 -4.95 19.28 6.64
N ALA A 328 -4.50 18.15 6.11
CA ALA A 328 -4.67 17.75 4.71
C ALA A 328 -6.13 17.81 4.24
N ASP A 329 -7.08 17.41 5.10
CA ASP A 329 -8.52 17.40 4.79
C ASP A 329 -9.12 18.81 4.69
N ASN A 330 -8.42 19.84 5.17
CA ASN A 330 -8.82 21.24 5.10
C ASN A 330 -8.00 22.04 4.07
N LEU A 331 -7.22 21.37 3.22
CA LEU A 331 -6.54 22.02 2.12
C LEU A 331 -7.52 22.22 0.94
N ILE A 332 -7.53 23.44 0.43
CA ILE A 332 -8.34 23.87 -0.71
C ILE A 332 -7.51 23.73 -1.97
N ILE A 333 -8.13 23.19 -3.03
CA ILE A 333 -7.53 23.12 -4.36
C ILE A 333 -7.82 24.42 -5.10
N SER A 334 -6.81 25.26 -5.23
CA SER A 334 -6.91 26.58 -5.86
C SER A 334 -6.32 26.51 -7.27
N HIS A 335 -7.08 26.97 -8.27
CA HIS A 335 -6.67 26.97 -9.68
C HIS A 335 -5.84 28.21 -10.00
N ILE A 336 -4.68 28.06 -10.66
CA ILE A 336 -3.87 29.21 -11.09
C ILE A 336 -4.59 29.97 -12.20
N TYR A 337 -4.89 29.26 -13.29
CA TYR A 337 -5.82 29.68 -14.30
C TYR A 337 -7.22 29.22 -13.89
N ARG A 338 -8.03 30.17 -13.42
CA ARG A 338 -9.31 29.89 -12.75
C ARG A 338 -10.24 29.09 -13.66
N HIS A 339 -10.94 28.13 -13.05
CA HIS A 339 -11.93 27.31 -13.73
C HIS A 339 -12.97 28.14 -14.50
N ILE A 340 -13.41 29.27 -13.95
CA ILE A 340 -14.41 30.13 -14.58
C ILE A 340 -13.88 30.80 -15.86
N ASP A 341 -12.60 31.16 -15.90
CA ASP A 341 -11.99 31.79 -17.07
C ASP A 341 -11.81 30.77 -18.19
N ILE A 342 -11.31 29.57 -17.86
CA ILE A 342 -11.23 28.43 -18.80
C ILE A 342 -12.62 28.10 -19.37
N GLN A 343 -13.64 28.04 -18.50
CA GLN A 343 -15.02 27.80 -18.91
C GLN A 343 -15.54 28.86 -19.88
N ASN A 344 -15.17 30.13 -19.68
CA ASN A 344 -15.57 31.22 -20.55
C ASN A 344 -14.88 31.13 -21.92
N GLU A 345 -13.59 30.79 -21.96
CA GLU A 345 -12.88 30.56 -23.23
C GLU A 345 -13.47 29.40 -24.02
N PHE A 346 -13.81 28.29 -23.34
CA PHE A 346 -14.50 27.17 -23.97
C PHE A 346 -15.85 27.58 -24.56
N LYS A 347 -16.67 28.33 -23.79
CA LYS A 347 -17.98 28.81 -24.27
C LYS A 347 -17.87 29.78 -25.46
N LYS A 348 -16.80 30.56 -25.53
CA LYS A 348 -16.51 31.49 -26.63
C LYS A 348 -15.92 30.78 -27.87
N GLY A 349 -15.57 29.49 -27.76
CA GLY A 349 -14.94 28.74 -28.85
C GLY A 349 -13.46 29.03 -29.03
N ASN A 350 -12.81 29.70 -28.06
CA ASN A 350 -11.38 30.02 -28.13
C ASN A 350 -10.50 28.79 -27.90
N ILE A 351 -11.01 27.80 -27.16
CA ILE A 351 -10.36 26.54 -26.86
C ILE A 351 -11.36 25.39 -27.03
N THR A 352 -10.86 24.22 -27.39
CA THR A 352 -11.62 22.98 -27.50
C THR A 352 -11.98 22.42 -26.12
N TYR A 353 -12.96 21.50 -26.07
CA TYR A 353 -13.29 20.78 -24.83
C TYR A 353 -12.07 20.05 -24.24
N ASN A 354 -11.26 19.40 -25.09
CA ASN A 354 -10.07 18.67 -24.66
C ASN A 354 -9.02 19.59 -24.04
N GLU A 355 -8.81 20.78 -24.60
CA GLU A 355 -7.92 21.79 -24.02
C GLU A 355 -8.46 22.31 -22.70
N ALA A 356 -9.76 22.63 -22.63
CA ALA A 356 -10.40 23.10 -21.41
C ALA A 356 -10.35 22.04 -20.29
N PHE A 357 -10.61 20.78 -20.61
CA PHE A 357 -10.49 19.65 -19.70
C PHE A 357 -9.05 19.47 -19.20
N LYS A 358 -8.06 19.53 -20.11
CA LYS A 358 -6.64 19.49 -19.74
C LYS A 358 -6.29 20.64 -18.80
N LEU A 359 -6.66 21.88 -19.12
CA LEU A 359 -6.37 23.04 -18.28
C LEU A 359 -7.00 22.92 -16.89
N THR A 360 -8.25 22.46 -16.80
CA THR A 360 -8.94 22.35 -15.50
C THR A 360 -8.44 21.21 -14.61
N THR A 361 -7.79 20.21 -15.19
CA THR A 361 -7.33 19.01 -14.46
C THR A 361 -5.81 18.89 -14.38
N ASN A 362 -5.06 19.74 -15.09
CA ASN A 362 -3.60 19.71 -15.08
C ASN A 362 -3.06 20.06 -13.68
N GLY A 363 -2.17 19.20 -13.16
CA GLY A 363 -1.52 19.42 -11.86
C GLY A 363 -0.68 20.70 -11.82
N ASP A 364 -0.25 21.23 -12.96
CA ASP A 364 0.46 22.51 -13.10
C ASP A 364 -0.45 23.70 -12.84
N ASN A 365 -1.76 23.50 -12.98
CA ASN A 365 -2.76 24.54 -12.86
C ASN A 365 -3.41 24.57 -11.48
N GLY A 366 -2.81 23.94 -10.47
CA GLY A 366 -3.41 23.90 -9.14
C GLY A 366 -2.42 23.81 -8.00
N PHE A 367 -2.83 24.36 -6.86
CA PHE A 367 -2.12 24.27 -5.59
C PHE A 367 -3.03 23.79 -4.48
N LEU A 368 -2.42 23.30 -3.40
CA LEU A 368 -3.12 22.98 -2.16
C LEU A 368 -2.80 24.06 -1.13
N PHE A 369 -3.79 24.84 -0.74
CA PHE A 369 -3.63 25.93 0.23
C PHE A 369 -4.50 25.72 1.46
N CYS A 370 -4.05 26.24 2.61
CA CYS A 370 -4.95 26.41 3.73
C CYS A 370 -6.01 27.48 3.42
N PRO A 371 -7.12 27.54 4.15
CA PRO A 371 -8.21 28.48 3.86
C PRO A 371 -7.80 29.96 3.83
N ASN A 372 -6.74 30.34 4.55
CA ASN A 372 -6.25 31.72 4.54
C ASN A 372 -5.45 32.04 3.26
N HIS A 373 -4.50 31.18 2.89
CA HIS A 373 -3.70 31.40 1.68
C HIS A 373 -4.54 31.25 0.40
N ASP A 374 -5.57 30.39 0.39
CA ASP A 374 -6.53 30.34 -0.72
C ASP A 374 -7.24 31.69 -0.92
N LYS A 375 -7.72 32.32 0.17
CA LYS A 375 -8.35 33.65 0.10
C LYS A 375 -7.39 34.75 -0.36
N GLU A 376 -6.14 34.70 0.07
CA GLU A 376 -5.11 35.65 -0.37
C GLU A 376 -4.81 35.46 -1.86
N PHE A 377 -4.70 34.20 -2.30
CA PHE A 377 -4.46 33.83 -3.69
C PHE A 377 -5.58 34.30 -4.61
N GLU A 378 -6.84 34.01 -4.28
CA GLU A 378 -8.02 34.44 -5.07
C GLU A 378 -8.17 35.96 -5.16
N LYS A 379 -7.69 36.70 -4.15
CA LYS A 379 -7.70 38.18 -4.14
C LYS A 379 -6.49 38.81 -4.86
N GLY A 380 -5.58 38.00 -5.40
CA GLY A 380 -4.35 38.50 -6.01
C GLY A 380 -3.38 39.13 -5.00
N LEU A 381 -3.49 38.82 -3.71
CA LEU A 381 -2.69 39.40 -2.63
C LEU A 381 -1.31 38.73 -2.45
N SER A 382 -0.88 37.92 -3.43
CA SER A 382 0.46 37.33 -3.69
C SER A 382 0.65 35.85 -3.33
N ILE A 383 1.01 35.03 -4.32
CA ILE A 383 1.87 33.84 -4.16
C ILE A 383 2.84 33.81 -5.36
N ILE A 384 4.13 34.07 -5.11
CA ILE A 384 5.20 34.04 -6.13
C ILE A 384 5.86 32.65 -6.10
N PHE A 385 5.84 31.93 -7.22
CA PHE A 385 6.67 30.74 -7.42
C PHE A 385 7.93 31.14 -8.20
N THR A 386 9.06 31.30 -7.52
CA THR A 386 10.34 31.51 -8.21
C THR A 386 10.81 30.22 -8.89
N LYS A 387 11.46 30.37 -10.05
CA LYS A 387 12.13 29.31 -10.85
C LYS A 387 13.09 28.40 -10.05
N SER A 388 13.46 28.80 -8.82
CA SER A 388 14.34 28.09 -7.89
C SER A 388 13.73 26.86 -7.22
N PHE A 389 12.47 26.50 -7.50
CA PHE A 389 11.93 25.19 -7.08
C PHE A 389 12.73 24.00 -7.64
N LYS A 390 13.50 24.22 -8.72
CA LYS A 390 14.39 23.22 -9.32
C LYS A 390 15.81 23.16 -8.74
N SER A 391 16.23 24.10 -7.87
CA SER A 391 17.67 24.23 -7.58
C SER A 391 18.10 24.35 -6.11
N ASN A 392 17.22 24.34 -5.11
CA ASN A 392 17.68 24.35 -3.71
C ASN A 392 17.06 23.24 -2.87
N ILE A 393 17.65 22.06 -3.05
CA ILE A 393 18.00 21.16 -1.96
C ILE A 393 19.04 21.91 -1.13
N ASP A 394 18.64 22.84 -0.26
CA ASP A 394 19.50 23.14 0.88
C ASP A 394 18.76 23.64 2.11
N LYS A 395 19.30 23.19 3.23
CA LYS A 395 18.69 23.16 4.56
C LYS A 395 18.46 24.55 5.14
N HIS A 396 17.35 24.70 5.85
CA HIS A 396 17.09 25.73 6.86
C HIS A 396 17.39 27.18 6.44
N LYS A 397 16.38 27.91 5.97
CA LYS A 397 16.08 29.30 6.41
C LYS A 397 14.88 29.90 5.65
N ARG A 398 13.95 30.45 6.44
CA ARG A 398 13.00 31.56 6.20
C ARG A 398 12.26 31.60 4.85
N ARG A 399 10.96 31.29 4.89
CA ARG A 399 9.99 31.65 3.84
C ARG A 399 9.18 32.86 4.30
N MET A 400 9.65 34.05 3.94
CA MET A 400 8.79 35.20 3.66
C MET A 400 9.03 35.55 2.19
N PHE A 401 7.96 35.67 1.41
CA PHE A 401 8.01 35.94 -0.02
C PHE A 401 7.53 37.37 -0.26
N GLY A 402 8.35 38.20 -0.91
CA GLY A 402 8.08 39.61 -1.24
C GLY A 402 8.42 39.91 -2.70
N ILE A 403 7.78 40.97 -3.22
CA ILE A 403 7.84 41.46 -4.61
C ILE A 403 9.17 42.21 -4.85
N TYR A 404 9.75 42.08 -6.04
CA TYR A 404 10.58 43.12 -6.64
C TYR A 404 10.00 43.48 -8.00
N GLU A 405 9.92 44.80 -8.23
CA GLU A 405 9.46 45.48 -9.44
C GLU A 405 10.20 45.05 -10.71
#